data_AF-A0A0N4X8U2-F1
#
_entry.id   AF-A0A0N4X8U2-F1
#
_cell.length_a   1.000
_cell.length_b   1.000
_cell.length_c   1.000
_cell.angle_alpha   90.00
_cell.angle_beta   90.00
_cell.angle_gamma   90.00
#
_symmetry.space_group_name_H-M   'P 1'
#
loop_
_entity.id
_entity.type
_entity.pdbx_description
1 polymer ?
#
loop_
_entity_poly.entity_id
_entity_poly.type
_entity_poly.pdbx_seq_one_letter_code
_entity_poly.pdbx_strand_id
1 'polypeptide(L)'
;MPVAIITGASSGIGRAAALLFAKNKYQLSLTGRNETALKEVAKECVGQGISENDVIISATDLAADNAPKTIVDNTIRKFEKIDSLVNSAGILRAGEVLNSDISVYDELFNVNVRCLVRLTREALPHIIKSKGTVVNVSSINGPCPFPGVTYYCMSKSAVDQFTKCLALEMAPHGVRVNAVKYVAVFVHIFPIFLERSKTTHALGRPGDPKEVAEAILFLASERSSFTTGELLRVDAFEKRWKQCLFSVVMLTRMALPYIIKTKGTIVNVSSIAGPCPFPGVAYYCMSKAAIDQFTKCLALEMAPHGVRVNAVNPGVIVTEVHKRSGMDDSAYEGFLERSRATHALGRVGEPSEVAEAVLFLASNKSSFTTGQLLKVDGGRGIMHPR
;
A
#
# COMPACT_ATOMS: atom_id res chain seq x y z
N MET A 1 -15.79 15.96 -25.79
CA MET A 1 -14.59 15.37 -25.15
C MET A 1 -14.88 15.15 -23.66
N PRO A 2 -14.23 14.19 -22.99
CA PRO A 2 -14.29 14.09 -21.53
C PRO A 2 -13.50 15.24 -20.88
N VAL A 3 -13.95 15.72 -19.72
CA VAL A 3 -13.38 16.85 -18.97
C VAL A 3 -12.79 16.34 -17.66
N ALA A 4 -11.50 16.64 -17.42
CA ALA A 4 -10.81 16.26 -16.20
C ALA A 4 -10.29 17.48 -15.43
N ILE A 5 -10.58 17.54 -14.13
CA ILE A 5 -9.89 18.42 -13.18
C ILE A 5 -8.68 17.66 -12.63
N ILE A 6 -7.49 18.25 -12.70
CA ILE A 6 -6.25 17.65 -12.17
C ILE A 6 -5.60 18.62 -11.18
N THR A 7 -5.53 18.21 -9.91
CA THR A 7 -4.88 18.99 -8.86
C THR A 7 -3.40 18.68 -8.75
N GLY A 8 -2.58 19.67 -8.38
CA GLY A 8 -1.12 19.49 -8.33
C GLY A 8 -0.50 19.31 -9.73
N ALA A 9 -1.14 19.88 -10.76
CA ALA A 9 -0.77 19.67 -12.16
C ALA A 9 0.56 20.32 -12.58
N SER A 10 1.14 21.19 -11.76
CA SER A 10 2.37 21.92 -12.08
C SER A 10 3.63 21.05 -12.11
N SER A 11 3.63 19.86 -11.49
CA SER A 11 4.83 19.01 -11.42
C SER A 11 4.50 17.54 -11.13
N GLY A 12 5.51 16.67 -11.19
CA GLY A 12 5.44 15.28 -10.76
C GLY A 12 4.32 14.47 -11.44
N ILE A 13 3.55 13.73 -10.62
CA ILE A 13 2.47 12.85 -11.06
C ILE A 13 1.32 13.65 -11.70
N GLY A 14 0.95 14.80 -11.13
CA GLY A 14 -0.12 15.64 -11.67
C GLY A 14 0.22 16.17 -13.07
N ARG A 15 1.46 16.61 -13.29
CA ARG A 15 1.95 17.01 -14.63
C ARG A 15 1.92 15.83 -15.60
N ALA A 16 2.42 14.66 -15.19
CA ALA A 16 2.42 13.47 -16.04
C ALA A 16 0.99 13.03 -16.42
N ALA A 17 0.05 13.10 -15.48
CA ALA A 17 -1.37 12.85 -15.72
C ALA A 17 -1.96 13.85 -16.71
N ALA A 18 -1.69 15.16 -16.55
CA ALA A 18 -2.17 16.18 -17.47
C ALA A 18 -1.75 15.93 -18.92
N LEU A 19 -0.46 15.66 -19.15
CA LEU A 19 0.06 15.37 -20.50
C LEU A 19 -0.58 14.11 -21.10
N LEU A 20 -0.75 13.07 -20.27
CA LEU A 20 -1.32 11.81 -20.74
C LEU A 20 -2.82 11.93 -21.05
N PHE A 21 -3.57 12.67 -20.24
CA PHE A 21 -4.98 12.96 -20.50
C PHE A 21 -5.15 13.82 -21.76
N ALA A 22 -4.28 14.82 -21.97
CA ALA A 22 -4.26 15.62 -23.19
C ALA A 22 -4.03 14.75 -24.44
N LYS A 23 -3.05 13.83 -24.39
CA LYS A 23 -2.79 12.86 -25.46
C LYS A 23 -4.03 12.00 -25.78
N ASN A 24 -4.88 11.74 -24.79
CA ASN A 24 -6.13 10.99 -24.93
C ASN A 24 -7.37 11.89 -25.15
N LYS A 25 -7.16 13.14 -25.60
CA LYS A 25 -8.22 14.09 -25.99
C LYS A 25 -9.20 14.46 -24.88
N TYR A 26 -8.71 14.55 -23.64
CA TYR A 26 -9.46 15.18 -22.55
C TYR A 26 -9.34 16.70 -22.64
N GLN A 27 -10.41 17.39 -22.27
CA GLN A 27 -10.37 18.79 -21.88
C GLN A 27 -9.91 18.88 -20.43
N LEU A 28 -9.06 19.84 -20.12
CA LEU A 28 -8.29 19.87 -18.87
C LEU A 28 -8.53 21.14 -18.09
N SER A 29 -8.83 20.98 -16.80
CA SER A 29 -8.78 22.04 -15.80
C SER A 29 -7.62 21.75 -14.86
N LEU A 30 -6.54 22.50 -15.02
CA LEU A 30 -5.28 22.28 -14.31
C LEU A 30 -5.16 23.24 -13.13
N THR A 31 -4.89 22.72 -11.93
CA THR A 31 -4.74 23.56 -10.74
C THR A 31 -3.49 23.24 -9.92
N GLY A 32 -2.96 24.27 -9.27
CA GLY A 32 -1.72 24.28 -8.52
C GLY A 32 -1.34 25.71 -8.14
N ARG A 33 -0.30 25.86 -7.32
CA ARG A 33 0.12 27.18 -6.80
C ARG A 33 1.03 27.95 -7.75
N ASN A 34 1.85 27.25 -8.53
CA ASN A 34 2.82 27.86 -9.42
C ASN A 34 2.19 28.10 -10.79
N GLU A 35 1.76 29.34 -11.04
CA GLU A 35 1.11 29.74 -12.29
C GLU A 35 2.03 29.58 -13.51
N THR A 36 3.31 29.93 -13.40
CA THR A 36 4.28 29.80 -14.49
C THR A 36 4.43 28.35 -14.93
N ALA A 37 4.62 27.44 -13.97
CA ALA A 37 4.71 26.01 -14.25
C ALA A 37 3.39 25.46 -14.82
N LEU A 38 2.23 25.92 -14.35
CA LEU A 38 0.93 25.53 -14.93
C LEU A 38 0.80 25.98 -16.39
N LYS A 39 1.23 27.20 -16.72
CA LYS A 39 1.21 27.72 -18.10
C LYS A 39 2.11 26.87 -19.01
N GLU A 40 3.28 26.47 -18.53
CA GLU A 40 4.18 25.56 -19.27
C GLU A 40 3.51 24.20 -19.51
N VAL A 41 2.93 23.59 -18.47
CA VAL A 41 2.22 22.31 -18.61
C VAL A 41 1.02 22.44 -19.56
N ALA A 42 0.28 23.54 -19.53
CA ALA A 42 -0.81 23.79 -20.46
C ALA A 42 -0.33 23.84 -21.92
N LYS A 43 0.78 24.54 -22.20
CA LYS A 43 1.40 24.57 -23.54
C LYS A 43 1.85 23.18 -23.99
N GLU A 44 2.46 22.41 -23.09
CA GLU A 44 2.86 21.05 -23.40
C GLU A 44 1.66 20.14 -23.68
N CYS A 45 0.54 20.31 -22.95
CA CYS A 45 -0.71 19.59 -23.21
C CYS A 45 -1.23 19.90 -24.62
N VAL A 46 -1.20 21.16 -25.05
CA VAL A 46 -1.54 21.55 -26.42
C VAL A 46 -0.64 20.82 -27.44
N GLY A 47 0.66 20.72 -27.15
CA GLY A 47 1.61 19.92 -27.93
C GLY A 47 1.31 18.40 -27.97
N GLN A 48 0.52 17.86 -27.04
CA GLN A 48 0.02 16.47 -27.08
C GLN A 48 -1.23 16.29 -27.95
N GLY A 49 -1.74 17.37 -28.55
CA GLY A 49 -2.77 17.34 -29.59
C GLY A 49 -4.16 17.76 -29.15
N ILE A 50 -4.30 18.53 -28.08
CA ILE A 50 -5.53 19.29 -27.76
C ILE A 50 -5.35 20.77 -28.11
N SER A 51 -6.44 21.52 -28.26
CA SER A 51 -6.34 22.95 -28.56
C SER A 51 -6.10 23.79 -27.31
N GLU A 52 -5.66 25.04 -27.46
CA GLU A 52 -5.58 26.00 -26.35
C GLU A 52 -6.96 26.22 -25.68
N ASN A 53 -8.04 26.05 -26.42
CA ASN A 53 -9.40 26.15 -25.88
C ASN A 53 -9.81 24.95 -25.01
N ASP A 54 -9.09 23.83 -25.09
CA ASP A 54 -9.36 22.61 -24.33
C ASP A 54 -8.62 22.58 -22.99
N VAL A 55 -7.87 23.62 -22.64
CA VAL A 55 -7.13 23.70 -21.37
C VAL A 55 -7.46 25.01 -20.66
N ILE A 56 -7.78 24.93 -19.38
CA ILE A 56 -7.81 26.09 -18.48
C ILE A 56 -6.88 25.85 -17.29
N ILE A 57 -6.32 26.93 -16.77
CA ILE A 57 -5.51 26.90 -15.56
C ILE A 57 -6.23 27.67 -14.45
N SER A 58 -6.17 27.14 -13.24
CA SER A 58 -6.62 27.80 -12.02
C SER A 58 -5.47 27.80 -11.02
N ALA A 59 -4.63 28.85 -11.08
CA ALA A 59 -3.55 29.05 -10.14
C ALA A 59 -4.12 29.48 -8.77
N THR A 60 -4.16 28.55 -7.83
CA THR A 60 -4.74 28.78 -6.51
C THR A 60 -4.12 27.86 -5.47
N ASP A 61 -4.13 28.29 -4.22
CA ASP A 61 -3.85 27.41 -3.10
C ASP A 61 -5.12 26.64 -2.75
N LEU A 62 -5.05 25.31 -2.83
CA LEU A 62 -6.19 24.45 -2.49
C LEU A 62 -6.63 24.59 -1.03
N ALA A 63 -5.75 25.07 -0.15
CA ALA A 63 -6.09 25.36 1.24
C ALA A 63 -6.94 26.62 1.41
N ALA A 64 -7.01 27.50 0.40
CA ALA A 64 -7.84 28.69 0.45
C ALA A 64 -9.34 28.34 0.42
N ASP A 65 -10.16 29.10 1.14
CA ASP A 65 -11.55 28.74 1.35
C ASP A 65 -12.42 28.77 0.09
N ASN A 66 -12.09 29.65 -0.85
CA ASN A 66 -12.78 29.77 -2.12
C ASN A 66 -12.27 28.79 -3.19
N ALA A 67 -11.13 28.12 -2.98
CA ALA A 67 -10.46 27.35 -4.01
C ALA A 67 -11.35 26.25 -4.65
N PRO A 68 -12.08 25.41 -3.89
CA PRO A 68 -12.99 24.41 -4.47
C PRO A 68 -14.00 25.03 -5.44
N LYS A 69 -14.67 26.09 -4.99
CA LYS A 69 -15.70 26.79 -5.75
C LYS A 69 -15.13 27.43 -7.00
N THR A 70 -14.01 28.14 -6.87
CA THR A 70 -13.34 28.78 -8.02
C THR A 70 -12.94 27.75 -9.08
N ILE A 71 -12.36 26.61 -8.69
CA ILE A 71 -11.93 25.58 -9.63
C ILE A 71 -13.13 24.97 -10.36
N VAL A 72 -14.18 24.60 -9.62
CA VAL A 72 -15.39 23.99 -10.19
C VAL A 72 -16.14 24.98 -11.07
N ASP A 73 -16.38 26.21 -10.61
CA ASP A 73 -17.10 27.24 -11.36
C ASP A 73 -16.36 27.60 -12.67
N ASN A 74 -15.02 27.73 -12.63
CA ASN A 74 -14.24 27.99 -13.84
C ASN A 74 -14.33 26.82 -14.84
N THR A 75 -14.29 25.58 -14.33
CA THR A 75 -14.39 24.36 -15.16
C THR A 75 -15.76 24.27 -15.82
N ILE A 76 -16.84 24.46 -15.06
CA ILE A 76 -18.21 24.41 -15.56
C ILE A 76 -18.49 25.57 -16.52
N ARG A 77 -17.99 26.78 -16.24
CA ARG A 77 -18.17 27.92 -17.15
C ARG A 77 -17.52 27.68 -18.52
N LYS A 78 -16.38 26.96 -18.57
CA LYS A 78 -15.67 26.70 -19.82
C LYS A 78 -16.17 25.45 -20.55
N PHE A 79 -16.41 24.37 -19.82
CA PHE A 79 -16.64 23.03 -20.40
C PHE A 79 -18.00 22.42 -20.07
N GLU A 80 -18.81 23.09 -19.24
CA GLU A 80 -20.19 22.74 -18.87
C GLU A 80 -20.38 21.42 -18.10
N LYS A 81 -19.33 20.62 -17.96
CA LYS A 81 -19.34 19.33 -17.26
C LYS A 81 -18.00 18.99 -16.62
N ILE A 82 -18.02 17.96 -15.78
CA ILE A 82 -16.84 17.34 -15.18
C ILE A 82 -17.04 15.82 -15.27
N ASP A 83 -16.16 15.12 -15.99
CA ASP A 83 -16.21 13.66 -16.12
C ASP A 83 -15.20 12.97 -15.19
N SER A 84 -14.08 13.63 -14.87
CA SER A 84 -13.04 13.08 -13.99
C SER A 84 -12.51 14.13 -13.02
N LEU A 85 -12.33 13.73 -11.75
CA LEU A 85 -11.54 14.48 -10.77
C LEU A 85 -10.32 13.65 -10.38
N VAL A 86 -9.13 14.18 -10.66
CA VAL A 86 -7.84 13.59 -10.24
C VAL A 86 -7.27 14.41 -9.09
N ASN A 87 -7.39 13.88 -7.88
CA ASN A 87 -6.82 14.48 -6.68
C ASN A 87 -5.35 14.07 -6.53
N SER A 88 -4.46 14.76 -7.26
CA SER A 88 -3.01 14.52 -7.21
C SER A 88 -2.21 15.47 -6.33
N ALA A 89 -2.80 16.59 -5.88
CA ALA A 89 -2.13 17.51 -4.97
C ALA A 89 -1.86 16.85 -3.61
N GLY A 90 -0.65 17.09 -3.07
CA GLY A 90 -0.29 16.67 -1.72
C GLY A 90 1.12 17.13 -1.36
N ILE A 91 1.41 17.11 -0.06
CA ILE A 91 2.71 17.43 0.50
C ILE A 91 3.21 16.29 1.39
N LEU A 92 4.52 16.23 1.55
CA LEU A 92 5.20 15.37 2.52
C LEU A 92 5.99 16.27 3.47
N ARG A 93 5.90 15.96 4.77
CA ARG A 93 6.71 16.54 5.83
C ARG A 93 7.24 15.40 6.69
N ALA A 94 8.53 15.45 7.01
CA ALA A 94 9.10 14.60 8.03
C ALA A 94 8.73 15.17 9.41
N GLY A 95 8.40 14.29 10.34
CA GLY A 95 8.01 14.61 11.70
C GLY A 95 7.75 13.35 12.51
N GLU A 96 8.49 13.19 13.61
CA GLU A 96 8.21 12.18 14.62
C GLU A 96 7.19 12.70 15.63
N VAL A 97 6.33 11.83 16.15
CA VAL A 97 5.29 12.22 17.11
C VAL A 97 5.87 12.92 18.35
N LEU A 98 7.03 12.46 18.84
CA LEU A 98 7.66 13.01 20.05
C LEU A 98 8.29 14.39 19.85
N ASN A 99 8.82 14.65 18.66
CA ASN A 99 9.78 15.74 18.42
C ASN A 99 9.28 16.80 17.44
N SER A 100 8.19 16.54 16.71
CA SER A 100 7.63 17.49 15.75
C SER A 100 6.44 18.25 16.31
N ASP A 101 6.31 19.51 15.90
CA ASP A 101 5.21 20.38 16.27
C ASP A 101 3.88 19.89 15.67
N ILE A 102 2.78 20.09 16.39
CA ILE A 102 1.44 19.68 15.94
C ILE A 102 1.02 20.38 14.64
N SER A 103 1.57 21.55 14.34
CA SER A 103 1.36 22.24 13.06
C SER A 103 1.77 21.41 11.84
N VAL A 104 2.72 20.47 11.99
CA VAL A 104 3.08 19.54 10.91
C VAL A 104 1.92 18.60 10.59
N TYR A 105 1.22 18.11 11.62
CA TYR A 105 0.00 17.33 11.46
C TYR A 105 -1.10 18.16 10.80
N ASP A 106 -1.32 19.39 11.28
CA ASP A 106 -2.36 20.29 10.75
C ASP A 106 -2.11 20.64 9.28
N GLU A 107 -0.87 20.97 8.90
CA GLU A 107 -0.49 21.26 7.51
C GLU A 107 -0.76 20.04 6.61
N LEU A 108 -0.31 18.86 7.04
CA LEU A 108 -0.48 17.61 6.30
C LEU A 108 -1.95 17.24 6.11
N PHE A 109 -2.76 17.29 7.18
CA PHE A 109 -4.18 16.97 7.09
C PHE A 109 -4.97 18.03 6.33
N ASN A 110 -4.63 19.30 6.49
CA ASN A 110 -5.27 20.38 5.74
C ASN A 110 -5.06 20.17 4.24
N VAL A 111 -3.81 19.96 3.79
CA VAL A 111 -3.51 19.82 2.35
C VAL A 111 -3.89 18.45 1.79
N ASN A 112 -3.49 17.34 2.43
CA ASN A 112 -3.66 16.00 1.84
C ASN A 112 -5.08 15.45 2.00
N VAL A 113 -5.84 15.92 3.00
CA VAL A 113 -7.17 15.37 3.33
C VAL A 113 -8.24 16.44 3.15
N ARG A 114 -8.18 17.55 3.90
CA ARG A 114 -9.26 18.54 3.92
C ARG A 114 -9.48 19.17 2.55
N CYS A 115 -8.42 19.62 1.86
CA CYS A 115 -8.51 20.17 0.51
C CYS A 115 -9.12 19.18 -0.49
N LEU A 116 -8.68 17.92 -0.44
CA LEU A 116 -9.18 16.84 -1.28
C LEU A 116 -10.68 16.61 -1.06
N VAL A 117 -11.11 16.50 0.20
CA VAL A 117 -12.51 16.28 0.56
C VAL A 117 -13.38 17.46 0.13
N ARG A 118 -12.92 18.69 0.37
CA ARG A 118 -13.66 19.91 -0.01
C ARG A 118 -13.85 20.03 -1.52
N LEU A 119 -12.79 19.82 -2.30
CA LEU A 119 -12.88 19.86 -3.76
C LEU A 119 -13.75 18.73 -4.31
N THR A 120 -13.61 17.53 -3.76
CA THR A 120 -14.44 16.38 -4.16
C THR A 120 -15.92 16.67 -3.91
N ARG A 121 -16.27 17.17 -2.72
CA ARG A 121 -17.64 17.57 -2.38
C ARG A 121 -18.21 18.61 -3.35
N GLU A 122 -17.42 19.61 -3.73
CA GLU A 122 -17.86 20.66 -4.66
C GLU A 122 -18.05 20.12 -6.10
N ALA A 123 -17.19 19.19 -6.54
CA ALA A 123 -17.24 18.63 -7.89
C ALA A 123 -18.30 17.51 -8.05
N LEU A 124 -18.63 16.78 -6.98
CA LEU A 124 -19.52 15.61 -7.01
C LEU A 124 -20.87 15.84 -7.70
N PRO A 125 -21.61 16.95 -7.47
CA PRO A 125 -22.88 17.20 -8.17
C PRO A 125 -22.76 17.19 -9.70
N HIS A 126 -21.60 17.59 -10.23
CA HIS A 126 -21.34 17.60 -11.67
C HIS A 126 -20.84 16.24 -12.18
N ILE A 127 -20.03 15.55 -11.37
CA ILE A 127 -19.55 14.18 -11.69
C ILE A 127 -20.70 13.18 -11.67
N ILE A 128 -21.68 13.34 -10.79
CA ILE A 128 -22.90 12.52 -10.75
C ILE A 128 -23.70 12.66 -12.07
N LYS A 129 -23.81 13.88 -12.60
CA LYS A 129 -24.51 14.13 -13.88
C LYS A 129 -23.84 13.43 -15.06
N SER A 130 -22.51 13.37 -15.06
CA SER A 130 -21.73 12.71 -16.11
C SER A 130 -21.52 11.21 -15.88
N LYS A 131 -21.89 10.68 -14.69
CA LYS A 131 -21.54 9.32 -14.23
C LYS A 131 -20.02 9.08 -14.28
N GLY A 132 -19.28 10.11 -13.88
CA GLY A 132 -17.84 10.19 -14.03
C GLY A 132 -17.04 9.44 -12.95
N THR A 133 -15.80 9.88 -12.77
CA THR A 133 -14.80 9.23 -11.91
C THR A 133 -14.11 10.18 -10.95
N VAL A 134 -13.74 9.67 -9.78
CA VAL A 134 -12.79 10.31 -8.86
C VAL A 134 -11.59 9.38 -8.68
N VAL A 135 -10.39 9.89 -8.94
CA VAL A 135 -9.13 9.18 -8.76
C VAL A 135 -8.27 9.93 -7.75
N ASN A 136 -8.03 9.30 -6.60
CA ASN A 136 -7.20 9.87 -5.55
C ASN A 136 -5.76 9.36 -5.66
N VAL A 137 -4.77 10.26 -5.59
CA VAL A 137 -3.36 9.87 -5.52
C VAL A 137 -2.94 9.73 -4.06
N SER A 138 -2.91 8.48 -3.60
CA SER A 138 -2.48 8.09 -2.26
C SER A 138 -0.98 7.70 -2.26
N SER A 139 -0.54 6.96 -1.26
CA SER A 139 0.83 6.48 -1.10
C SER A 139 0.84 5.08 -0.49
N ILE A 140 1.91 4.32 -0.73
CA ILE A 140 2.17 3.09 0.04
C ILE A 140 2.24 3.36 1.55
N ASN A 141 2.53 4.60 1.96
CA ASN A 141 2.54 5.02 3.35
C ASN A 141 1.16 5.02 4.03
N GLY A 142 0.07 4.83 3.28
CA GLY A 142 -1.24 4.54 3.88
C GLY A 142 -1.22 3.20 4.63
N PRO A 143 -1.08 2.06 3.93
CA PRO A 143 -1.05 0.75 4.57
C PRO A 143 0.29 0.36 5.21
N CYS A 144 1.40 1.01 4.85
CA CYS A 144 2.74 0.66 5.34
C CYS A 144 3.38 1.84 6.09
N PRO A 145 3.55 1.78 7.44
CA PRO A 145 4.19 2.86 8.19
C PRO A 145 5.70 3.00 7.90
N PHE A 146 6.15 4.25 7.78
CA PHE A 146 7.58 4.60 7.73
C PHE A 146 7.93 5.48 8.94
N PRO A 147 9.02 5.17 9.68
CA PRO A 147 9.49 6.03 10.75
C PRO A 147 9.80 7.45 10.25
N GLY A 148 9.56 8.45 11.12
CA GLY A 148 9.83 9.86 10.81
C GLY A 148 8.81 10.54 9.89
N VAL A 149 7.74 9.86 9.46
CA VAL A 149 6.66 10.43 8.62
C VAL A 149 5.27 10.00 9.09
N THR A 150 5.06 9.88 10.40
CA THR A 150 3.83 9.33 10.99
C THR A 150 2.58 10.08 10.55
N TYR A 151 2.56 11.41 10.65
CA TYR A 151 1.41 12.22 10.25
C TYR A 151 1.11 12.12 8.76
N TYR A 152 2.14 11.96 7.91
CA TYR A 152 1.94 11.73 6.47
C TYR A 152 1.27 10.37 6.23
N CYS A 153 1.72 9.31 6.89
CA CYS A 153 1.11 7.98 6.82
C CYS A 153 -0.37 8.02 7.24
N MET A 154 -0.68 8.75 8.32
CA MET A 154 -2.06 8.98 8.77
C MET A 154 -2.89 9.70 7.70
N SER A 155 -2.37 10.78 7.12
CA SER A 155 -3.08 11.53 6.08
C SER A 155 -3.40 10.67 4.85
N LYS A 156 -2.46 9.81 4.42
CA LYS A 156 -2.67 8.91 3.26
C LYS A 156 -3.57 7.72 3.59
N SER A 157 -3.56 7.24 4.84
CA SER A 157 -4.55 6.28 5.33
C SER A 157 -5.97 6.86 5.33
N ALA A 158 -6.11 8.14 5.71
CA ALA A 158 -7.40 8.83 5.64
C ALA A 158 -7.91 8.93 4.20
N VAL A 159 -7.03 9.22 3.23
CA VAL A 159 -7.38 9.23 1.79
C VAL A 159 -7.81 7.84 1.31
N ASP A 160 -7.12 6.78 1.73
CA ASP A 160 -7.48 5.41 1.38
C ASP A 160 -8.89 5.04 1.88
N GLN A 161 -9.19 5.39 3.13
CA GLN A 161 -10.49 5.09 3.72
C GLN A 161 -11.59 5.97 3.11
N PHE A 162 -11.33 7.26 2.90
CA PHE A 162 -12.24 8.17 2.21
C PHE A 162 -12.61 7.65 0.82
N THR A 163 -11.63 7.13 0.07
CA THR A 163 -11.85 6.53 -1.26
C THR A 163 -12.86 5.38 -1.21
N LYS A 164 -12.70 4.47 -0.25
CA LYS A 164 -13.60 3.31 -0.09
C LYS A 164 -15.00 3.71 0.34
N CYS A 165 -15.11 4.60 1.34
CA CYS A 165 -16.42 5.09 1.81
C CYS A 165 -17.14 5.81 0.68
N LEU A 166 -16.46 6.75 0.01
CA LEU A 166 -17.06 7.51 -1.07
C LEU A 166 -17.44 6.62 -2.25
N ALA A 167 -16.67 5.57 -2.56
CA ALA A 167 -17.04 4.60 -3.59
C ALA A 167 -18.38 3.92 -3.30
N LEU A 168 -18.63 3.54 -2.04
CA LEU A 168 -19.91 2.93 -1.63
C LEU A 168 -21.06 3.94 -1.69
N GLU A 169 -20.83 5.18 -1.23
CA GLU A 169 -21.83 6.25 -1.29
C GLU A 169 -22.19 6.62 -2.74
N MET A 170 -21.22 6.58 -3.65
CA MET A 170 -21.36 7.07 -5.02
C MET A 170 -21.74 5.98 -6.04
N ALA A 171 -21.61 4.70 -5.68
CA ALA A 171 -21.97 3.59 -6.56
C ALA A 171 -23.43 3.64 -7.06
N PRO A 172 -24.46 3.95 -6.22
CA PRO A 172 -25.84 4.12 -6.69
C PRO A 172 -26.01 5.25 -7.71
N HIS A 173 -25.11 6.23 -7.72
CA HIS A 173 -25.11 7.36 -8.65
C HIS A 173 -24.33 7.08 -9.94
N GLY A 174 -23.76 5.87 -10.09
CA GLY A 174 -22.96 5.50 -11.26
C GLY A 174 -21.58 6.16 -11.30
N VAL A 175 -21.10 6.72 -10.18
CA VAL A 175 -19.79 7.36 -10.08
C VAL A 175 -18.79 6.37 -9.48
N ARG A 176 -17.63 6.23 -10.13
CA ARG A 176 -16.56 5.34 -9.66
C ARG A 176 -15.51 6.12 -8.89
N VAL A 177 -15.06 5.58 -7.77
CA VAL A 177 -14.07 6.24 -6.91
C VAL A 177 -12.97 5.26 -6.58
N ASN A 178 -11.74 5.57 -6.97
CA ASN A 178 -10.58 4.69 -6.79
C ASN A 178 -9.37 5.51 -6.33
N ALA A 179 -8.32 4.82 -5.88
CA ALA A 179 -7.05 5.45 -5.58
C ALA A 179 -5.87 4.73 -6.25
N VAL A 180 -4.84 5.48 -6.58
CA VAL A 180 -3.53 4.95 -6.97
C VAL A 180 -2.57 5.12 -5.80
N LYS A 181 -1.84 4.05 -5.47
CA LYS A 181 -0.81 4.01 -4.43
C LYS A 181 0.54 3.79 -5.08
N TYR A 182 1.50 4.64 -4.79
CA TYR A 182 2.86 4.49 -5.28
C TYR A 182 3.86 4.49 -4.13
N VAL A 183 5.02 3.91 -4.40
CA VAL A 183 6.24 4.06 -3.59
C VAL A 183 7.19 4.97 -4.36
N ALA A 184 7.91 5.85 -3.63
CA ALA A 184 8.97 6.74 -4.12
C ALA A 184 9.09 6.84 -5.65
N VAL A 185 8.28 7.72 -6.23
CA VAL A 185 8.37 8.12 -7.63
C VAL A 185 9.34 9.30 -7.71
N PHE A 186 10.09 9.43 -8.82
CA PHE A 186 11.01 10.55 -9.09
C PHE A 186 10.36 11.93 -8.86
N VAL A 187 10.39 12.42 -7.62
CA VAL A 187 9.88 13.74 -7.23
C VAL A 187 10.76 14.27 -6.11
N HIS A 188 11.93 14.84 -6.44
CA HIS A 188 12.84 15.52 -5.50
C HIS A 188 13.02 14.84 -4.12
N ILE A 189 13.14 13.51 -4.08
CA ILE A 189 13.46 12.77 -2.85
C ILE A 189 14.98 12.58 -2.82
N PHE A 190 15.57 12.77 -1.64
CA PHE A 190 17.00 12.65 -1.32
C PHE A 190 17.73 11.56 -2.13
N PRO A 191 18.95 11.81 -2.63
CA PRO A 191 19.78 10.85 -3.38
C PRO A 191 19.87 9.45 -2.73
N ILE A 192 19.79 9.40 -1.40
CA ILE A 192 19.84 8.17 -0.61
C ILE A 192 18.66 7.21 -0.90
N PHE A 193 17.48 7.72 -1.26
CA PHE A 193 16.32 6.88 -1.60
C PHE A 193 16.45 6.29 -3.00
N LEU A 194 17.09 7.00 -3.93
CA LEU A 194 17.40 6.50 -5.27
C LEU A 194 18.34 5.30 -5.19
N GLU A 195 19.41 5.39 -4.39
CA GLU A 195 20.31 4.24 -4.16
C GLU A 195 19.61 3.09 -3.47
N ARG A 196 18.87 3.36 -2.38
CA ARG A 196 18.11 2.31 -1.67
C ARG A 196 17.11 1.62 -2.59
N SER A 197 16.49 2.35 -3.53
CA SER A 197 15.50 1.75 -4.43
C SER A 197 16.05 0.61 -5.27
N LYS A 198 17.34 0.65 -5.63
CA LYS A 198 18.01 -0.42 -6.40
C LYS A 198 18.04 -1.76 -5.66
N THR A 199 18.08 -1.72 -4.32
CA THR A 199 18.20 -2.93 -3.50
C THR A 199 16.88 -3.34 -2.86
N THR A 200 16.02 -2.39 -2.50
CA THR A 200 14.76 -2.63 -1.77
C THR A 200 13.55 -2.90 -2.66
N HIS A 201 13.51 -2.32 -3.87
CA HIS A 201 12.41 -2.53 -4.80
C HIS A 201 12.67 -3.78 -5.65
N ALA A 202 11.62 -4.57 -5.91
CA ALA A 202 11.75 -5.78 -6.71
C ALA A 202 12.21 -5.50 -8.15
N LEU A 203 11.85 -4.36 -8.73
CA LEU A 203 12.25 -3.96 -10.09
C LEU A 203 13.62 -3.24 -10.13
N GLY A 204 14.31 -3.10 -9.01
CA GLY A 204 15.67 -2.54 -8.95
C GLY A 204 15.81 -1.08 -9.39
N ARG A 205 14.69 -0.34 -9.44
CA ARG A 205 14.64 1.08 -9.82
C ARG A 205 13.47 1.78 -9.13
N PRO A 206 13.49 3.12 -9.01
CA PRO A 206 12.31 3.88 -8.60
C PRO A 206 11.24 3.89 -9.70
N GLY A 207 10.02 4.27 -9.32
CA GLY A 207 8.92 4.49 -10.25
C GLY A 207 9.06 5.82 -11.02
N ASP A 208 8.56 5.85 -12.25
CA ASP A 208 8.41 7.05 -13.07
C ASP A 208 7.00 7.65 -12.88
N PRO A 209 6.84 8.99 -12.75
CA PRO A 209 5.52 9.62 -12.69
C PRO A 209 4.56 9.21 -13.81
N LYS A 210 5.07 8.89 -15.00
CA LYS A 210 4.29 8.40 -16.14
C LYS A 210 3.63 7.05 -15.85
N GLU A 211 4.29 6.16 -15.12
CA GLU A 211 3.72 4.86 -14.75
C GLU A 211 2.50 5.02 -13.83
N VAL A 212 2.56 5.98 -12.90
CA VAL A 212 1.43 6.34 -12.05
C VAL A 212 0.33 7.03 -12.87
N ALA A 213 0.71 7.91 -13.80
CA ALA A 213 -0.24 8.59 -14.68
C ALA A 213 -1.04 7.62 -15.56
N GLU A 214 -0.41 6.56 -16.08
CA GLU A 214 -1.10 5.50 -16.85
C GLU A 214 -2.17 4.79 -16.00
N ALA A 215 -1.85 4.49 -14.74
CA ALA A 215 -2.83 3.91 -13.81
C ALA A 215 -3.98 4.87 -13.48
N ILE A 216 -3.67 6.17 -13.32
CA ILE A 216 -4.69 7.22 -13.13
C ILE A 216 -5.62 7.27 -14.35
N LEU A 217 -5.06 7.30 -15.57
CA LEU A 217 -5.85 7.31 -16.80
C LEU A 217 -6.71 6.06 -16.93
N PHE A 218 -6.15 4.88 -16.64
CA PHE A 218 -6.91 3.63 -16.65
C PHE A 218 -8.14 3.72 -15.72
N LEU A 219 -7.94 4.15 -14.47
CA LEU A 219 -9.02 4.31 -13.48
C LEU A 219 -10.03 5.40 -13.84
N ALA A 220 -9.60 6.46 -14.51
CA ALA A 220 -10.48 7.54 -14.98
C ALA A 220 -11.29 7.15 -16.23
N SER A 221 -10.76 6.24 -17.06
CA SER A 221 -11.38 5.83 -18.32
C SER A 221 -12.42 4.71 -18.16
N GLU A 222 -13.20 4.47 -19.21
CA GLU A 222 -14.14 3.34 -19.31
C GLU A 222 -13.46 1.95 -19.27
N ARG A 223 -12.13 1.87 -19.42
CA ARG A 223 -11.40 0.60 -19.30
C ARG A 223 -11.50 -0.02 -17.90
N SER A 224 -11.87 0.78 -16.90
CA SER A 224 -12.08 0.38 -15.51
C SER A 224 -13.56 0.50 -15.11
N SER A 225 -14.48 0.36 -16.06
CA SER A 225 -15.94 0.49 -15.85
C SER A 225 -16.50 -0.39 -14.73
N PHE A 226 -15.84 -1.51 -14.41
CA PHE A 226 -16.20 -2.41 -13.30
C PHE A 226 -15.26 -2.30 -12.09
N THR A 227 -14.63 -1.14 -11.88
CA THR A 227 -13.69 -0.90 -10.79
C THR A 227 -14.10 0.34 -9.98
N THR A 228 -14.49 0.14 -8.73
CA THR A 228 -14.77 1.19 -7.74
C THR A 228 -14.37 0.70 -6.35
N GLY A 229 -13.93 1.60 -5.47
CA GLY A 229 -13.42 1.29 -4.13
C GLY A 229 -12.02 0.68 -4.11
N GLU A 230 -11.35 0.57 -5.26
CA GLU A 230 -10.06 -0.10 -5.40
C GLU A 230 -8.89 0.83 -5.05
N LEU A 231 -7.84 0.24 -4.46
CA LEU A 231 -6.60 0.93 -4.09
C LEU A 231 -5.45 0.34 -4.91
N LEU A 232 -5.40 0.72 -6.19
CA LEU A 232 -4.47 0.17 -7.18
C LEU A 232 -3.02 0.53 -6.83
N ARG A 233 -2.18 -0.48 -6.60
CA ARG A 233 -0.76 -0.29 -6.33
C ARG A 233 0.04 -0.20 -7.63
N VAL A 234 0.80 0.88 -7.75
CA VAL A 234 1.82 1.14 -8.78
C VAL A 234 3.15 1.30 -8.04
N ASP A 235 3.66 0.17 -7.56
CA ASP A 235 4.92 0.09 -6.86
C ASP A 235 5.80 -1.04 -7.39
N ALA A 236 7.11 -0.87 -7.26
CA ALA A 236 8.06 -1.95 -7.47
C ALA A 236 8.20 -2.74 -6.17
N PHE A 237 7.14 -3.49 -5.83
CA PHE A 237 7.01 -4.52 -4.80
C PHE A 237 8.18 -4.61 -3.78
N GLU A 238 7.94 -4.25 -2.51
CA GLU A 238 8.97 -4.39 -1.48
C GLU A 238 9.30 -5.87 -1.22
N LYS A 239 10.58 -6.26 -1.40
CA LYS A 239 11.03 -7.67 -1.42
C LYS A 239 10.61 -8.48 -0.17
N ARG A 240 10.48 -7.85 1.00
CA ARG A 240 10.21 -8.56 2.27
C ARG A 240 8.78 -9.09 2.41
N TRP A 241 7.78 -8.40 1.86
CA TRP A 241 6.37 -8.80 2.00
C TRP A 241 6.01 -10.06 1.19
N LYS A 242 6.64 -10.25 0.02
CA LYS A 242 6.37 -11.38 -0.89
C LYS A 242 6.97 -12.70 -0.42
N GLN A 243 8.12 -12.66 0.25
CA GLN A 243 8.91 -13.88 0.49
C GLN A 243 8.32 -14.81 1.56
N CYS A 244 7.65 -14.27 2.59
CA CYS A 244 7.15 -15.09 3.70
C CYS A 244 5.71 -15.59 3.48
N LEU A 245 4.79 -14.75 2.97
CA LEU A 245 3.37 -15.09 2.89
C LEU A 245 2.94 -15.58 1.50
N PHE A 246 3.29 -14.86 0.44
CA PHE A 246 2.80 -15.16 -0.91
C PHE A 246 3.40 -16.45 -1.49
N SER A 247 4.68 -16.71 -1.23
CA SER A 247 5.33 -17.96 -1.63
C SER A 247 4.59 -19.18 -1.07
N VAL A 248 4.22 -19.13 0.21
CA VAL A 248 3.47 -20.19 0.91
C VAL A 248 2.10 -20.37 0.27
N VAL A 249 1.33 -19.28 0.09
CA VAL A 249 -0.02 -19.34 -0.49
C VAL A 249 0.01 -19.85 -1.93
N MET A 250 0.93 -19.36 -2.76
CA MET A 250 1.02 -19.74 -4.17
C MET A 250 1.47 -21.19 -4.34
N LEU A 251 2.52 -21.61 -3.63
CA LEU A 251 2.99 -22.99 -3.67
C LEU A 251 1.90 -23.94 -3.18
N THR A 252 1.22 -23.58 -2.09
CA THR A 252 0.10 -24.36 -1.55
C THR A 252 -1.02 -24.50 -2.58
N ARG A 253 -1.44 -23.41 -3.22
CA ARG A 253 -2.46 -23.42 -4.28
C ARG A 253 -2.08 -24.33 -5.44
N MET A 254 -0.82 -24.32 -5.86
CA MET A 254 -0.34 -25.16 -6.97
C MET A 254 -0.22 -26.64 -6.58
N ALA A 255 0.13 -26.94 -5.33
CA ALA A 255 0.27 -28.29 -4.83
C ALA A 255 -1.07 -28.93 -4.43
N LEU A 256 -2.06 -28.13 -4.05
CA LEU A 256 -3.35 -28.57 -3.50
C LEU A 256 -4.05 -29.65 -4.34
N PRO A 257 -4.16 -29.53 -5.68
CA PRO A 257 -4.82 -30.56 -6.49
C PRO A 257 -4.17 -31.95 -6.36
N TYR A 258 -2.87 -32.00 -6.11
CA TYR A 258 -2.12 -33.25 -5.95
C TYR A 258 -2.19 -33.77 -4.51
N ILE A 259 -2.12 -32.87 -3.52
CA ILE A 259 -2.25 -33.20 -2.10
C ILE A 259 -3.66 -33.75 -1.79
N ILE A 260 -4.70 -33.20 -2.42
CA ILE A 260 -6.08 -33.70 -2.30
C ILE A 260 -6.18 -35.15 -2.80
N LYS A 261 -5.54 -35.48 -3.93
CA LYS A 261 -5.56 -36.85 -4.48
C LYS A 261 -4.95 -37.87 -3.51
N THR A 262 -3.90 -37.49 -2.80
CA THR A 262 -3.20 -38.36 -1.86
C THR A 262 -3.73 -38.29 -0.43
N LYS A 263 -4.71 -37.40 -0.15
CA LYS A 263 -5.16 -37.07 1.21
C LYS A 263 -3.98 -36.73 2.13
N GLY A 264 -3.06 -35.93 1.59
CA GLY A 264 -1.81 -35.58 2.24
C GLY A 264 -1.95 -34.54 3.35
N THR A 265 -0.83 -33.92 3.70
CA THR A 265 -0.76 -32.91 4.76
C THR A 265 0.12 -31.73 4.33
N ILE A 266 -0.21 -30.55 4.83
CA ILE A 266 0.55 -29.31 4.63
C ILE A 266 1.07 -28.85 6.00
N VAL A 267 2.37 -28.60 6.09
CA VAL A 267 3.00 -28.04 7.30
C VAL A 267 3.68 -26.72 6.95
N ASN A 268 3.10 -25.61 7.42
CA ASN A 268 3.64 -24.27 7.23
C ASN A 268 4.71 -23.94 8.29
N VAL A 269 5.76 -23.21 7.91
CA VAL A 269 6.76 -22.69 8.86
C VAL A 269 6.47 -21.22 9.18
N SER A 270 5.80 -20.99 10.30
CA SER A 270 5.45 -19.66 10.80
C SER A 270 6.53 -19.10 11.73
N SER A 271 6.16 -18.48 12.85
CA SER A 271 7.05 -17.99 13.91
C SER A 271 6.25 -17.69 15.17
N ILE A 272 6.90 -17.66 16.33
CA ILE A 272 6.29 -17.12 17.55
C ILE A 272 5.92 -15.63 17.41
N ALA A 273 6.51 -14.92 16.44
CA ALA A 273 6.11 -13.57 16.07
C ALA A 273 4.71 -13.45 15.44
N GLY A 274 4.07 -14.58 15.08
CA GLY A 274 2.68 -14.61 14.62
C GLY A 274 1.70 -14.31 15.75
N PRO A 275 1.67 -15.11 16.83
CA PRO A 275 0.79 -14.88 17.97
C PRO A 275 1.32 -13.84 18.97
N CYS A 276 2.61 -13.52 18.98
CA CYS A 276 3.23 -12.60 19.94
C CYS A 276 3.89 -11.40 19.23
N PRO A 277 3.54 -10.15 19.56
CA PRO A 277 4.15 -8.98 18.94
C PRO A 277 5.56 -8.73 19.48
N PHE A 278 6.49 -8.32 18.61
CA PHE A 278 7.83 -7.90 18.99
C PHE A 278 8.16 -6.51 18.40
N PRO A 279 8.67 -5.55 19.20
CA PRO A 279 9.10 -4.25 18.71
C PRO A 279 10.17 -4.36 17.62
N GLY A 280 10.16 -3.44 16.65
CA GLY A 280 11.16 -3.36 15.57
C GLY A 280 10.96 -4.36 14.41
N VAL A 281 9.99 -5.29 14.51
CA VAL A 281 9.73 -6.32 13.48
C VAL A 281 8.25 -6.46 13.13
N ALA A 282 7.49 -5.35 13.16
CA ALA A 282 6.03 -5.33 12.94
C ALA A 282 5.58 -6.03 11.65
N TYR A 283 6.24 -5.75 10.52
CA TYR A 283 5.92 -6.39 9.23
C TYR A 283 6.16 -7.90 9.23
N TYR A 284 7.22 -8.36 9.91
CA TYR A 284 7.47 -9.78 10.07
C TYR A 284 6.37 -10.43 10.92
N CYS A 285 6.00 -9.80 12.04
CA CYS A 285 4.89 -10.27 12.89
C CYS A 285 3.58 -10.38 12.10
N MET A 286 3.21 -9.34 11.34
CA MET A 286 2.03 -9.36 10.47
C MET A 286 2.07 -10.50 9.45
N SER A 287 3.23 -10.72 8.80
CA SER A 287 3.37 -11.78 7.81
C SER A 287 3.20 -13.18 8.41
N LYS A 288 3.71 -13.40 9.63
CA LYS A 288 3.61 -14.69 10.33
C LYS A 288 2.22 -14.89 10.94
N ALA A 289 1.57 -13.84 11.43
CA ALA A 289 0.17 -13.87 11.83
C ALA A 289 -0.76 -14.20 10.64
N ALA A 290 -0.44 -13.70 9.45
CA ALA A 290 -1.17 -14.05 8.23
C ALA A 290 -1.00 -15.53 7.84
N ILE A 291 0.21 -16.11 7.98
CA ILE A 291 0.43 -17.55 7.78
C ILE A 291 -0.35 -18.38 8.81
N ASP A 292 -0.39 -17.95 10.06
CA ASP A 292 -1.14 -18.62 11.13
C ASP A 292 -2.64 -18.66 10.81
N GLN A 293 -3.21 -17.53 10.37
CA GLN A 293 -4.61 -17.47 9.98
C GLN A 293 -4.90 -18.25 8.69
N PHE A 294 -4.01 -18.15 7.70
CA PHE A 294 -4.10 -18.94 6.46
C PHE A 294 -4.12 -20.44 6.76
N THR A 295 -3.26 -20.91 7.67
CA THR A 295 -3.20 -22.31 8.11
C THR A 295 -4.55 -22.77 8.67
N LYS A 296 -5.17 -21.96 9.55
CA LYS A 296 -6.47 -22.29 10.15
C LYS A 296 -7.60 -22.32 9.14
N CYS A 297 -7.70 -21.30 8.28
CA CYS A 297 -8.74 -21.25 7.25
C CYS A 297 -8.59 -22.43 6.28
N LEU A 298 -7.37 -22.66 5.77
CA LEU A 298 -7.12 -23.74 4.83
C LEU A 298 -7.36 -25.12 5.48
N ALA A 299 -7.06 -25.30 6.77
CA ALA A 299 -7.39 -26.54 7.47
C ALA A 299 -8.88 -26.85 7.45
N LEU A 300 -9.73 -25.85 7.65
CA LEU A 300 -11.20 -26.01 7.62
C LEU A 300 -11.69 -26.30 6.20
N GLU A 301 -11.18 -25.58 5.21
CA GLU A 301 -11.53 -25.78 3.80
C GLU A 301 -11.11 -27.17 3.29
N MET A 302 -9.97 -27.66 3.76
CA MET A 302 -9.36 -28.90 3.27
C MET A 302 -9.76 -30.16 4.05
N ALA A 303 -10.32 -30.02 5.26
CA ALA A 303 -10.76 -31.15 6.07
C ALA A 303 -11.76 -32.09 5.35
N PRO A 304 -12.79 -31.61 4.61
CA PRO A 304 -13.68 -32.48 3.84
C PRO A 304 -12.98 -33.30 2.75
N HIS A 305 -11.80 -32.85 2.30
CA HIS A 305 -10.97 -33.54 1.31
C HIS A 305 -9.97 -34.54 1.94
N GLY A 306 -10.01 -34.72 3.26
CA GLY A 306 -9.08 -35.60 3.98
C GLY A 306 -7.67 -35.04 4.09
N VAL A 307 -7.47 -33.74 3.86
CA VAL A 307 -6.16 -33.07 3.93
C VAL A 307 -6.02 -32.32 5.26
N ARG A 308 -4.90 -32.54 5.94
CA ARG A 308 -4.56 -31.84 7.19
C ARG A 308 -3.66 -30.65 6.92
N VAL A 309 -3.86 -29.55 7.63
CA VAL A 309 -3.03 -28.34 7.47
C VAL A 309 -2.66 -27.81 8.84
N ASN A 310 -1.36 -27.75 9.15
CA ASN A 310 -0.85 -27.26 10.44
C ASN A 310 0.33 -26.31 10.22
N ALA A 311 0.75 -25.62 11.27
CA ALA A 311 1.96 -24.81 11.25
C ALA A 311 2.87 -25.13 12.45
N VAL A 312 4.17 -24.94 12.26
CA VAL A 312 5.14 -24.82 13.35
C VAL A 312 5.46 -23.34 13.57
N ASN A 313 5.58 -22.92 14.83
CA ASN A 313 5.85 -21.54 15.24
C ASN A 313 7.15 -21.52 16.07
N PRO A 314 8.32 -21.40 15.42
CA PRO A 314 9.59 -21.41 16.14
C PRO A 314 9.85 -20.11 16.92
N GLY A 315 10.58 -20.26 18.03
CA GLY A 315 11.22 -19.16 18.77
C GLY A 315 12.51 -18.68 18.09
N VAL A 316 13.53 -18.32 18.87
CA VAL A 316 14.86 -18.07 18.29
C VAL A 316 15.55 -19.41 18.08
N ILE A 317 15.84 -19.71 16.81
CA ILE A 317 16.54 -20.92 16.38
C ILE A 317 17.88 -20.55 15.78
N VAL A 318 18.93 -21.29 16.11
CA VAL A 318 20.29 -21.07 15.60
C VAL A 318 20.30 -21.32 14.08
N THR A 319 20.22 -20.23 13.32
CA THR A 319 20.17 -20.23 11.86
C THR A 319 20.78 -18.94 11.32
N GLU A 320 21.16 -18.97 10.05
CA GLU A 320 21.73 -17.82 9.34
C GLU A 320 20.75 -16.66 9.08
N VAL A 321 19.50 -16.74 9.56
CA VAL A 321 18.45 -15.74 9.24
C VAL A 321 18.81 -14.34 9.74
N HIS A 322 19.42 -14.24 10.93
CA HIS A 322 19.79 -12.96 11.53
C HIS A 322 21.04 -12.36 10.88
N LYS A 323 22.03 -13.19 10.55
CA LYS A 323 23.23 -12.79 9.79
C LYS A 323 22.85 -12.29 8.39
N ARG A 324 22.00 -13.04 7.67
CA ARG A 324 21.43 -12.61 6.37
C ARG A 324 20.57 -11.35 6.46
N SER A 325 20.07 -11.02 7.66
CA SER A 325 19.31 -9.79 7.92
C SER A 325 20.20 -8.58 8.23
N GLY A 326 21.53 -8.76 8.26
CA GLY A 326 22.52 -7.68 8.40
C GLY A 326 23.24 -7.64 9.75
N MET A 327 23.09 -8.64 10.62
CA MET A 327 23.92 -8.76 11.83
C MET A 327 25.32 -9.29 11.48
N ASP A 328 26.36 -8.64 11.99
CA ASP A 328 27.70 -9.23 12.01
C ASP A 328 27.81 -10.34 13.08
N ASP A 329 28.94 -11.06 13.09
CA ASP A 329 29.13 -12.20 13.97
C ASP A 329 29.07 -11.82 15.46
N SER A 330 29.64 -10.67 15.84
CA SER A 330 29.64 -10.21 17.23
C SER A 330 28.23 -9.83 17.71
N ALA A 331 27.47 -9.11 16.88
CA ALA A 331 26.09 -8.74 17.14
C ALA A 331 25.19 -9.98 17.23
N TYR A 332 25.45 -11.00 16.39
CA TYR A 332 24.72 -12.25 16.40
C TYR A 332 24.99 -13.07 17.67
N GLU A 333 26.25 -13.23 18.08
CA GLU A 333 26.61 -13.89 19.34
C GLU A 333 25.96 -13.20 20.54
N GLY A 334 26.05 -11.86 20.61
CA GLY A 334 25.39 -11.09 21.65
C GLY A 334 23.86 -11.24 21.63
N PHE A 335 23.25 -11.38 20.45
CA PHE A 335 21.82 -11.64 20.31
C PHE A 335 21.43 -13.04 20.81
N LEU A 336 22.22 -14.07 20.52
CA LEU A 336 21.98 -15.42 21.02
C LEU A 336 22.10 -15.48 22.55
N GLU A 337 23.10 -14.80 23.13
CA GLU A 337 23.28 -14.76 24.59
C GLU A 337 22.10 -14.07 25.27
N ARG A 338 21.68 -12.89 24.78
CA ARG A 338 20.46 -12.22 25.27
C ARG A 338 19.21 -13.07 25.07
N SER A 339 19.18 -13.89 24.03
CA SER A 339 18.04 -14.76 23.75
C SER A 339 17.85 -15.84 24.82
N ARG A 340 18.91 -16.24 25.54
CA ARG A 340 18.79 -17.18 26.67
C ARG A 340 17.86 -16.67 27.77
N ALA A 341 17.94 -15.37 28.09
CA ALA A 341 17.09 -14.74 29.10
C ALA A 341 15.63 -14.52 28.64
N THR A 342 15.35 -14.69 27.34
CA THR A 342 14.02 -14.49 26.75
C THR A 342 13.35 -15.80 26.33
N HIS A 343 13.94 -16.95 26.65
CA HIS A 343 13.31 -18.27 26.56
C HIS A 343 13.21 -18.87 27.97
N ALA A 344 12.06 -19.45 28.32
CA ALA A 344 11.85 -20.03 29.64
C ALA A 344 12.81 -21.20 29.93
N LEU A 345 13.22 -21.95 28.89
CA LEU A 345 14.21 -23.02 28.99
C LEU A 345 15.66 -22.53 29.13
N GLY A 346 15.90 -21.21 29.18
CA GLY A 346 17.24 -20.64 29.37
C GLY A 346 18.19 -20.80 28.18
N ARG A 347 17.69 -21.26 27.02
CA ARG A 347 18.47 -21.44 25.79
C ARG A 347 17.66 -21.16 24.53
N VAL A 348 18.37 -20.91 23.42
CA VAL A 348 17.80 -20.91 22.06
C VAL A 348 17.58 -22.34 21.57
N GLY A 349 16.77 -22.49 20.52
CA GLY A 349 16.49 -23.79 19.91
C GLY A 349 17.43 -24.14 18.76
N GLU A 350 17.50 -25.42 18.43
CA GLU A 350 18.26 -25.97 17.31
C GLU A 350 17.34 -26.29 16.11
N PRO A 351 17.84 -26.25 14.86
CA PRO A 351 17.04 -26.60 13.68
C PRO A 351 16.42 -28.00 13.73
N SER A 352 17.10 -28.96 14.35
CA SER A 352 16.61 -30.33 14.54
C SER A 352 15.31 -30.38 15.35
N GLU A 353 15.14 -29.51 16.34
CA GLU A 353 13.93 -29.47 17.18
C GLU A 353 12.71 -29.02 16.36
N VAL A 354 12.90 -28.07 15.43
CA VAL A 354 11.84 -27.66 14.49
C VAL A 354 11.57 -28.74 13.45
N ALA A 355 12.61 -29.41 12.95
CA ALA A 355 12.48 -30.47 11.97
C ALA A 355 11.67 -31.66 12.51
N GLU A 356 11.91 -32.08 13.75
CA GLU A 356 11.13 -33.13 14.42
C GLU A 356 9.66 -32.75 14.58
N ALA A 357 9.37 -31.49 14.91
CA ALA A 357 8.00 -30.98 14.98
C ALA A 357 7.30 -31.01 13.61
N VAL A 358 8.01 -30.64 12.54
CA VAL A 358 7.49 -30.73 11.17
C VAL A 358 7.24 -32.19 10.80
N LEU A 359 8.16 -33.11 11.10
CA LEU A 359 8.00 -34.54 10.84
C LEU A 359 6.80 -35.12 11.59
N PHE A 360 6.61 -34.75 12.86
CA PHE A 360 5.45 -35.15 13.64
C PHE A 360 4.13 -34.73 12.97
N LEU A 361 4.01 -33.46 12.59
CA LEU A 361 2.82 -32.91 11.90
C LEU A 361 2.61 -33.52 10.50
N ALA A 362 3.70 -33.91 9.83
CA ALA A 362 3.65 -34.58 8.54
C ALA A 362 3.25 -36.07 8.64
N SER A 363 3.55 -36.73 9.76
CA SER A 363 3.31 -38.17 9.95
C SER A 363 1.88 -38.52 10.38
N ASN A 364 1.56 -39.82 10.39
CA ASN A 364 0.31 -40.35 10.92
C ASN A 364 0.17 -40.22 12.45
N LYS A 365 1.25 -39.87 13.16
CA LYS A 365 1.19 -39.61 14.62
C LYS A 365 0.33 -38.40 14.97
N SER A 366 0.11 -37.50 14.01
CA SER A 366 -0.78 -36.32 14.13
C SER A 366 -2.08 -36.49 13.32
N SER A 367 -2.53 -37.72 13.12
CA SER A 367 -3.71 -38.05 12.28
C SER A 367 -5.00 -37.33 12.68
N PHE A 368 -5.14 -36.93 13.95
CA PHE A 368 -6.28 -36.15 14.45
C PHE A 368 -5.94 -34.68 14.75
N THR A 369 -4.93 -34.12 14.08
CA THR A 369 -4.48 -32.73 14.27
C THR A 369 -4.54 -31.97 12.95
N THR A 370 -5.37 -30.93 12.90
CA THR A 370 -5.47 -29.97 11.79
C THR A 370 -5.81 -28.57 12.33
N GLY A 371 -5.35 -27.52 11.66
CA GLY A 371 -5.51 -26.12 12.08
C GLY A 371 -4.59 -25.69 13.23
N GLN A 372 -3.69 -26.55 13.70
CA GLN A 372 -2.88 -26.29 14.89
C GLN A 372 -1.64 -25.46 14.58
N LEU A 373 -1.31 -24.55 15.52
CA LEU A 373 -0.09 -23.74 15.53
C LEU A 373 0.86 -24.28 16.61
N LEU A 374 1.72 -25.22 16.25
CA LEU A 374 2.61 -25.90 17.20
C LEU A 374 3.82 -25.00 17.53
N LYS A 375 3.85 -24.46 18.75
CA LYS A 375 4.99 -23.66 19.23
C LYS A 375 6.21 -24.53 19.50
N VAL A 376 7.34 -24.15 18.92
CA VAL A 376 8.66 -24.75 19.16
C VAL A 376 9.60 -23.62 19.58
N ASP A 377 9.35 -23.06 20.77
CA ASP A 377 9.84 -21.73 21.14
C ASP A 377 10.48 -21.66 22.52
N GLY A 378 10.74 -22.80 23.17
CA GLY A 378 11.33 -22.84 24.51
C GLY A 378 10.57 -22.03 25.57
N GLY A 379 9.25 -21.83 25.39
CA GLY A 379 8.39 -21.06 26.28
C GLY A 379 8.44 -19.54 26.07
N ARG A 380 9.13 -19.05 25.03
CA ARG A 380 9.27 -17.61 24.73
C ARG A 380 7.92 -16.89 24.61
N GLY A 381 6.96 -17.45 23.87
CA GLY A 381 5.68 -16.80 23.60
C GLY A 381 4.63 -16.94 24.70
N ILE A 382 5.01 -17.47 25.87
CA ILE A 382 4.16 -17.46 27.08
C ILE A 382 4.87 -16.79 28.27
N MET A 383 6.11 -16.31 28.08
CA MET A 383 6.78 -15.50 29.09
C MET A 383 6.15 -14.10 29.11
N HIS A 384 5.63 -13.72 30.27
CA HIS A 384 5.25 -12.33 30.53
C HIS A 384 6.54 -11.50 30.68
N PRO A 385 6.61 -10.24 30.19
CA PRO A 385 7.73 -9.37 30.53
C PRO A 385 7.87 -9.32 32.06
N ARG A 386 9.07 -9.61 32.56
CA ARG A 386 9.46 -9.31 33.93
C ARG A 386 9.82 -7.85 34.07
#